data_AF-A0A2V7WY62-F1
#
_entry.id   AF-A0A2V7WY62-F1
#
_cell.length_a   1.000
_cell.length_b   1.000
_cell.length_c   1.000
_cell.angle_alpha   90.00
_cell.angle_beta   90.00
_cell.angle_gamma   90.00
#
_symmetry.space_group_name_H-M   'P 1'
#
loop_
_entity.id
_entity.type
_entity.pdbx_description
1 polymer ?
#
loop_
_entity_poly.entity_id
_entity_poly.type
_entity_poly.pdbx_seq_one_letter_code
_entity_poly.pdbx_strand_id
1 'polypeptide(L)'
;AQPSRDAQPTSSVFFPTDIFPFTDVPEKDPSTGETGGLLDRAVADKVAPKIFFSNTSYEYWGRVCALIHVSADGKQDAPISDSVRIYHFTGEQHFPGPWPPAKGEGDLLGQQPESPLAIRYFWRAMLANMDAWVRSGILPPPSSYPRIADGTLVPVQQYAFPVVPGVNKPHEANAAYRLDFGPNWRNGILSVQPPKVGEAFPVLVPQVDADGNERDGVRLPEITVPLATYASWNLRDPSIGAPDQRVSFEDSYIPFPKTAAQRQRSGDPRRSIEERYGSREEYIIRYTKAVDDLIQQHWILPEDREAVLARGEQEWDQATQ
;
A
#
# COMPACT_ATOMS: atom_id res chain seq x y z
N ALA A 1 -17.26 -19.57 -5.27
CA ALA A 1 -16.91 -18.27 -4.65
C ALA A 1 -17.51 -17.15 -5.50
N GLN A 2 -17.99 -16.05 -4.90
CA GLN A 2 -18.28 -14.83 -5.63
C GLN A 2 -16.96 -14.09 -5.84
N PRO A 3 -16.46 -13.94 -7.09
CA PRO A 3 -15.13 -13.38 -7.35
C PRO A 3 -14.93 -11.93 -6.91
N SER A 4 -16.00 -11.22 -6.55
CA SER A 4 -16.00 -9.79 -6.19
C SER A 4 -16.22 -9.52 -4.69
N ARG A 5 -16.24 -10.55 -3.84
CA ARG A 5 -16.44 -10.34 -2.40
C ARG A 5 -15.08 -10.14 -1.72
N ASP A 6 -14.94 -9.01 -1.05
CA ASP A 6 -13.76 -8.62 -0.29
C ASP A 6 -13.97 -8.80 1.23
N ALA A 7 -12.86 -8.85 1.97
CA ALA A 7 -12.85 -8.82 3.43
C ALA A 7 -12.39 -7.45 3.91
N GLN A 8 -13.15 -6.91 4.85
CA GLN A 8 -12.95 -5.59 5.47
C GLN A 8 -12.86 -5.79 7.00
N PRO A 9 -12.37 -4.78 7.75
CA PRO A 9 -12.29 -4.88 9.21
C PRO A 9 -13.61 -5.32 9.89
N THR A 10 -14.76 -4.98 9.32
CA THR A 10 -16.08 -5.23 9.91
C THR A 10 -17.01 -6.13 9.06
N SER A 11 -16.55 -6.67 7.92
CA SER A 11 -17.40 -7.43 7.00
C SER A 11 -16.67 -8.60 6.31
N SER A 12 -17.45 -9.61 5.88
CA SER A 12 -16.94 -10.84 5.25
C SER A 12 -15.90 -11.61 6.08
N VAL A 13 -16.03 -11.58 7.41
CA VAL A 13 -15.18 -12.31 8.35
C VAL A 13 -15.25 -13.82 8.08
N PHE A 14 -14.07 -14.45 7.97
CA PHE A 14 -13.88 -15.87 7.63
C PHE A 14 -14.51 -16.30 6.29
N PHE A 15 -14.69 -15.36 5.36
CA PHE A 15 -14.97 -15.67 3.97
C PHE A 15 -13.68 -16.06 3.24
N PRO A 16 -13.69 -16.95 2.24
CA PRO A 16 -12.48 -17.37 1.54
C PRO A 16 -11.98 -16.32 0.54
N THR A 17 -11.49 -15.19 1.05
CA THR A 17 -10.88 -14.10 0.26
C THR A 17 -9.37 -14.23 0.18
N ASP A 18 -8.72 -14.51 1.30
CA ASP A 18 -7.27 -14.51 1.47
C ASP A 18 -6.84 -15.91 1.94
N ILE A 19 -6.68 -16.84 0.98
CA ILE A 19 -6.47 -18.27 1.21
C ILE A 19 -5.11 -18.69 0.64
N PHE A 20 -4.32 -19.43 1.44
CA PHE A 20 -3.07 -20.04 1.01
C PHE A 20 -3.28 -20.96 -0.21
N PRO A 21 -2.35 -21.01 -1.18
CA PRO A 21 -1.04 -20.34 -1.23
C PRO A 21 -1.11 -18.86 -1.62
N PHE A 22 -0.12 -18.06 -1.20
CA PHE A 22 -0.09 -16.62 -1.47
C PHE A 22 0.97 -16.20 -2.49
N THR A 23 2.11 -16.90 -2.52
CA THR A 23 3.21 -16.59 -3.45
C THR A 23 2.96 -17.19 -4.83
N ASP A 24 3.58 -16.61 -5.85
CA ASP A 24 3.47 -17.09 -7.23
C ASP A 24 4.21 -18.42 -7.44
N VAL A 25 5.33 -18.61 -6.73
CA VAL A 25 6.11 -19.85 -6.68
C VAL A 25 5.68 -20.73 -5.50
N PRO A 26 5.94 -22.06 -5.55
CA PRO A 26 5.60 -22.95 -4.44
C PRO A 26 6.26 -22.53 -3.12
N GLU A 27 5.46 -22.40 -2.08
CA GLU A 27 5.91 -22.28 -0.69
C GLU A 27 5.29 -23.39 0.17
N LYS A 28 5.77 -23.52 1.41
CA LYS A 28 5.21 -24.44 2.39
C LYS A 28 4.76 -23.68 3.62
N ASP A 29 3.52 -23.85 4.01
CA ASP A 29 3.03 -23.38 5.30
C ASP A 29 3.58 -24.28 6.42
N PRO A 30 4.46 -23.79 7.31
CA PRO A 30 5.05 -24.61 8.35
C PRO A 30 4.04 -25.03 9.44
N SER A 31 2.91 -24.34 9.59
CA SER A 31 1.89 -24.68 10.61
C SER A 31 1.03 -25.87 10.17
N THR A 32 0.64 -25.92 8.89
CA THR A 32 -0.24 -26.99 8.36
C THR A 32 0.53 -28.08 7.61
N GLY A 33 1.73 -27.77 7.12
CA GLY A 33 2.48 -28.63 6.21
C GLY A 33 2.02 -28.58 4.75
N GLU A 34 1.02 -27.77 4.42
CA GLU A 34 0.53 -27.58 3.05
C GLU A 34 1.60 -26.95 2.16
N THR A 35 1.70 -27.39 0.91
CA THR A 35 2.60 -26.82 -0.10
C THR A 35 1.79 -26.39 -1.32
N GLY A 36 2.10 -25.22 -1.87
CA GLY A 36 1.54 -24.74 -3.12
C GLY A 36 2.05 -23.36 -3.51
N GLY A 37 1.88 -23.02 -4.78
CA GLY A 37 2.05 -21.68 -5.34
C GLY A 37 0.85 -21.32 -6.22
N LEU A 38 0.54 -20.03 -6.32
CA LEU A 38 -0.60 -19.53 -7.11
C LEU A 38 -0.51 -19.93 -8.59
N LEU A 39 0.70 -20.09 -9.13
CA LEU A 39 0.92 -20.39 -10.55
C LEU A 39 1.27 -21.85 -10.83
N ASP A 40 1.29 -22.74 -9.83
CA ASP A 40 1.75 -24.14 -9.99
C ASP A 40 1.09 -24.86 -11.16
N ARG A 41 -0.24 -24.76 -11.26
CA ARG A 41 -1.00 -25.37 -12.36
C ARG A 41 -0.66 -24.74 -13.71
N ALA A 42 -0.60 -23.41 -13.78
CA ALA A 42 -0.30 -22.68 -15.02
C ALA A 42 1.12 -22.98 -15.52
N VAL A 43 2.08 -23.13 -14.62
CA VAL A 43 3.46 -23.54 -14.94
C VAL A 43 3.49 -24.99 -15.45
N ALA A 44 2.82 -25.92 -14.76
CA ALA A 44 2.74 -27.31 -15.18
C ALA A 44 2.12 -27.48 -16.58
N ASP A 45 1.09 -26.67 -16.86
CA ASP A 45 0.37 -26.67 -18.13
C ASP A 45 1.06 -25.81 -19.21
N LYS A 46 2.19 -25.14 -18.89
CA LYS A 46 2.98 -24.27 -19.78
C LYS A 46 2.20 -23.07 -20.33
N VAL A 47 1.35 -22.49 -19.50
CA VAL A 47 0.49 -21.34 -19.81
C VAL A 47 0.62 -20.22 -18.77
N ALA A 48 1.73 -20.18 -18.03
CA ALA A 48 2.00 -19.14 -17.04
C ALA A 48 1.91 -17.74 -17.67
N PRO A 49 1.04 -16.85 -17.16
CA PRO A 49 0.90 -15.50 -17.68
C PRO A 49 2.02 -14.59 -17.16
N LYS A 50 2.17 -13.43 -17.80
CA LYS A 50 2.89 -12.29 -17.22
C LYS A 50 1.95 -11.54 -16.29
N ILE A 51 2.39 -11.29 -15.05
CA ILE A 51 1.55 -10.68 -14.01
C ILE A 51 2.27 -9.48 -13.42
N PHE A 52 1.50 -8.40 -13.23
CA PHE A 52 1.83 -7.34 -12.29
C PHE A 52 0.87 -7.41 -11.10
N PHE A 53 1.42 -7.55 -9.90
CA PHE A 53 0.72 -7.21 -8.68
C PHE A 53 0.90 -5.71 -8.43
N SER A 54 -0.19 -4.96 -8.59
CA SER A 54 -0.28 -3.52 -8.31
C SER A 54 -0.93 -3.34 -6.95
N ASN A 55 -0.12 -3.07 -5.93
CA ASN A 55 -0.59 -2.91 -4.56
C ASN A 55 -0.41 -1.47 -4.11
N THR A 56 -1.34 -0.96 -3.32
CA THR A 56 -1.22 0.32 -2.64
C THR A 56 -0.81 0.10 -1.18
N SER A 57 -0.63 1.19 -0.45
CA SER A 57 -0.25 1.12 0.97
C SER A 57 -1.38 0.58 1.83
N TYR A 58 -2.63 0.86 1.43
CA TYR A 58 -3.80 0.27 2.05
C TYR A 58 -3.75 -1.27 2.03
N GLU A 59 -3.33 -1.92 0.93
CA GLU A 59 -3.35 -3.38 0.83
C GLU A 59 -2.43 -4.07 1.84
N TYR A 60 -1.41 -3.41 2.40
CA TYR A 60 -0.60 -4.02 3.47
C TYR A 60 -1.30 -4.00 4.84
N TRP A 61 -2.21 -3.05 5.05
CA TRP A 61 -2.91 -2.87 6.31
C TRP A 61 -4.32 -3.49 6.27
N GLY A 62 -5.08 -3.20 5.21
CA GLY A 62 -6.43 -3.68 4.97
C GLY A 62 -6.49 -5.07 4.34
N ARG A 63 -5.39 -5.52 3.73
CA ARG A 63 -5.26 -6.88 3.18
C ARG A 63 -3.95 -7.47 3.71
N VAL A 64 -3.75 -8.77 3.54
CA VAL A 64 -2.51 -9.44 3.93
C VAL A 64 -1.46 -9.36 2.82
N CYS A 65 -1.27 -8.18 2.20
CA CYS A 65 -0.46 -8.03 0.99
C CYS A 65 0.97 -8.55 1.16
N ALA A 66 1.56 -8.40 2.34
CA ALA A 66 2.89 -8.95 2.61
C ALA A 66 3.02 -10.43 2.22
N LEU A 67 1.97 -11.25 2.44
CA LEU A 67 1.99 -12.70 2.18
C LEU A 67 2.23 -13.06 0.70
N ILE A 68 2.01 -12.14 -0.24
CA ILE A 68 2.29 -12.44 -1.66
C ILE A 68 3.81 -12.49 -1.96
N HIS A 69 4.64 -12.00 -1.03
CA HIS A 69 6.09 -11.88 -1.21
C HIS A 69 6.92 -12.19 0.04
N VAL A 70 6.34 -12.89 1.02
CA VAL A 70 7.03 -13.45 2.19
C VAL A 70 6.56 -14.88 2.44
N SER A 71 7.33 -15.66 3.19
CA SER A 71 6.91 -17.00 3.61
C SER A 71 5.59 -16.95 4.39
N ALA A 72 4.79 -18.02 4.35
CA ALA A 72 3.55 -18.14 5.12
C ALA A 72 3.70 -17.95 6.67
N ASP A 73 4.92 -18.03 7.21
CA ASP A 73 5.21 -17.67 8.61
C ASP A 73 5.82 -16.27 8.81
N GLY A 74 5.95 -15.49 7.73
CA GLY A 74 6.30 -14.08 7.71
C GLY A 74 7.73 -13.78 8.15
N LYS A 75 8.64 -14.76 8.01
CA LYS A 75 10.01 -14.63 8.50
C LYS A 75 11.05 -14.36 7.42
N GLN A 76 10.73 -14.62 6.16
CA GLN A 76 11.68 -14.50 5.05
C GLN A 76 10.98 -13.94 3.83
N ASP A 77 11.68 -13.11 3.06
CA ASP A 77 11.22 -12.69 1.74
C ASP A 77 11.11 -13.91 0.81
N ALA A 78 10.00 -14.03 0.09
CA ALA A 78 9.78 -15.11 -0.85
C ALA A 78 10.44 -14.80 -2.20
N PRO A 79 10.94 -15.82 -2.92
CA PRO A 79 11.35 -15.64 -4.31
C PRO A 79 10.14 -15.28 -5.19
N ILE A 80 10.41 -14.57 -6.29
CA ILE A 80 9.41 -14.17 -7.28
C ILE A 80 9.83 -14.74 -8.63
N SER A 81 8.89 -15.31 -9.39
CA SER A 81 9.18 -15.81 -10.74
C SER A 81 9.48 -14.69 -11.74
N ASP A 82 10.23 -15.02 -12.79
CA ASP A 82 10.61 -14.05 -13.83
C ASP A 82 9.41 -13.42 -14.56
N SER A 83 8.27 -14.12 -14.59
CA SER A 83 7.01 -13.68 -15.21
C SER A 83 6.16 -12.77 -14.31
N VAL A 84 6.59 -12.52 -13.07
CA VAL A 84 5.85 -11.70 -12.11
C VAL A 84 6.65 -10.44 -11.79
N ARG A 85 5.94 -9.32 -11.62
CA ARG A 85 6.44 -8.13 -10.92
C ARG A 85 5.48 -7.74 -9.81
N ILE A 86 6.05 -7.27 -8.72
CA ILE A 86 5.32 -6.75 -7.56
C ILE A 86 5.68 -5.29 -7.41
N TYR A 87 4.67 -4.43 -7.47
CA TYR A 87 4.81 -2.99 -7.31
C TYR A 87 3.96 -2.53 -6.15
N HIS A 88 4.61 -1.90 -5.18
CA HIS A 88 4.01 -1.20 -4.08
C HIS A 88 3.99 0.29 -4.39
N PHE A 89 2.81 0.90 -4.48
CA PHE A 89 2.65 2.34 -4.69
C PHE A 89 2.51 3.04 -3.34
N THR A 90 3.58 3.75 -2.97
CA THR A 90 3.77 4.32 -1.62
C THR A 90 2.79 5.46 -1.33
N GLY A 91 2.15 5.41 -0.16
CA GLY A 91 1.20 6.41 0.35
C GLY A 91 -0.16 6.45 -0.37
N GLU A 92 -0.35 5.59 -1.39
CA GLU A 92 -1.61 5.45 -2.11
C GLU A 92 -2.60 4.63 -1.28
N GLN A 93 -3.84 5.10 -1.27
CA GLN A 93 -4.98 4.38 -0.68
C GLN A 93 -5.73 3.58 -1.76
N HIS A 94 -6.76 2.83 -1.38
CA HIS A 94 -7.44 1.89 -2.31
C HIS A 94 -8.09 2.59 -3.52
N PHE A 95 -8.57 3.82 -3.34
CA PHE A 95 -9.02 4.72 -4.41
C PHE A 95 -8.57 6.15 -4.11
N PRO A 96 -8.12 6.97 -5.08
CA PRO A 96 -7.71 8.34 -4.82
C PRO A 96 -8.78 9.17 -4.11
N GLY A 97 -8.43 9.81 -3.00
CA GLY A 97 -9.25 10.81 -2.33
C GLY A 97 -9.37 12.12 -3.13
N PRO A 98 -10.24 13.03 -2.70
CA PRO A 98 -10.43 14.31 -3.38
C PRO A 98 -9.21 15.24 -3.23
N TRP A 99 -9.04 16.14 -4.20
CA TRP A 99 -8.13 17.28 -4.08
C TRP A 99 -8.91 18.60 -4.15
N PRO A 100 -8.71 19.57 -3.22
CA PRO A 100 -7.85 19.50 -2.03
C PRO A 100 -8.25 18.38 -1.02
N PRO A 101 -7.33 17.95 -0.13
CA PRO A 101 -7.61 16.87 0.81
C PRO A 101 -8.81 17.20 1.69
N ALA A 102 -9.76 16.28 1.76
CA ALA A 102 -10.96 16.39 2.58
C ALA A 102 -11.20 15.06 3.32
N LYS A 103 -11.97 15.10 4.40
CA LYS A 103 -12.43 13.87 5.06
C LYS A 103 -13.47 13.17 4.19
N GLY A 104 -13.50 11.84 4.25
CA GLY A 104 -14.60 11.04 3.72
C GLY A 104 -15.94 11.34 4.40
N GLU A 105 -17.02 10.78 3.86
CA GLU A 105 -18.38 10.98 4.34
C GLU A 105 -19.04 9.67 4.79
N GLY A 106 -20.03 9.76 5.68
CA GLY A 106 -20.78 8.58 6.14
C GLY A 106 -19.88 7.54 6.81
N ASP A 107 -19.93 6.29 6.34
CA ASP A 107 -19.14 5.18 6.89
C ASP A 107 -17.62 5.30 6.63
N LEU A 108 -17.25 6.19 5.72
CA LEU A 108 -15.89 6.56 5.37
C LEU A 108 -15.39 7.79 6.15
N LEU A 109 -16.16 8.35 7.10
CA LEU A 109 -15.68 9.51 7.85
C LEU A 109 -14.49 9.15 8.77
N GLY A 110 -13.28 9.52 8.35
CA GLY A 110 -12.03 9.34 9.07
C GLY A 110 -11.64 10.47 10.03
N GLN A 111 -10.67 10.21 10.90
CA GLN A 111 -10.09 11.19 11.82
C GLN A 111 -9.27 12.24 11.06
N GLN A 112 -8.59 11.83 9.99
CA GLN A 112 -7.82 12.70 9.10
C GLN A 112 -8.49 12.83 7.73
N PRO A 113 -8.17 13.87 6.93
CA PRO A 113 -8.49 13.89 5.51
C PRO A 113 -7.91 12.67 4.77
N GLU A 114 -8.57 12.26 3.69
CA GLU A 114 -8.13 11.17 2.82
C GLU A 114 -6.84 11.52 2.05
N SER A 115 -6.09 10.50 1.63
CA SER A 115 -4.93 10.67 0.74
C SER A 115 -5.40 11.02 -0.68
N PRO A 116 -4.98 12.18 -1.23
CA PRO A 116 -5.36 12.60 -2.59
C PRO A 116 -4.43 12.06 -3.69
N LEU A 117 -3.50 11.16 -3.34
CA LEU A 117 -2.48 10.67 -4.26
C LEU A 117 -3.11 9.99 -5.48
N ALA A 118 -2.48 10.16 -6.63
CA ALA A 118 -3.07 9.88 -7.92
C ALA A 118 -2.42 8.68 -8.61
N ILE A 119 -2.82 7.47 -8.18
CA ILE A 119 -2.34 6.19 -8.73
C ILE A 119 -2.47 6.04 -10.25
N ARG A 120 -3.40 6.79 -10.87
CA ARG A 120 -3.71 6.70 -12.31
C ARG A 120 -2.47 6.83 -13.20
N TYR A 121 -1.48 7.63 -12.82
CA TYR A 121 -0.28 7.84 -13.63
C TYR A 121 0.59 6.58 -13.69
N PHE A 122 0.70 5.86 -12.57
CA PHE A 122 1.37 4.56 -12.54
C PHE A 122 0.62 3.53 -13.38
N TRP A 123 -0.71 3.44 -13.25
CA TRP A 123 -1.49 2.49 -14.04
C TRP A 123 -1.41 2.73 -15.55
N ARG A 124 -1.41 4.00 -15.99
CA ARG A 124 -1.19 4.35 -17.40
C ARG A 124 0.15 3.79 -17.91
N ALA A 125 1.24 3.99 -17.16
CA ALA A 125 2.56 3.49 -17.54
C ALA A 125 2.63 1.96 -17.48
N MET A 126 2.03 1.33 -16.47
CA MET A 126 2.00 -0.14 -16.34
C MET A 126 1.31 -0.81 -17.54
N LEU A 127 0.24 -0.23 -18.09
CA LEU A 127 -0.40 -0.75 -19.30
C LEU A 127 0.55 -0.72 -20.50
N ALA A 128 1.26 0.39 -20.70
CA ALA A 128 2.28 0.50 -21.75
C ALA A 128 3.44 -0.49 -21.54
N ASN A 129 3.92 -0.62 -20.30
CA ASN A 129 4.98 -1.55 -19.92
C ASN A 129 4.55 -3.02 -20.13
N MET A 130 3.30 -3.38 -19.83
CA MET A 130 2.77 -4.72 -20.06
C MET A 130 2.65 -5.03 -21.56
N ASP A 131 2.14 -4.08 -22.38
CA ASP A 131 2.09 -4.26 -23.84
C ASP A 131 3.49 -4.47 -24.41
N ALA A 132 4.45 -3.62 -24.04
CA ALA A 132 5.84 -3.74 -24.47
C ALA A 132 6.46 -5.08 -24.04
N TRP A 133 6.16 -5.55 -22.82
CA TRP A 133 6.64 -6.83 -22.34
C TRP A 133 6.06 -8.00 -23.12
N VAL A 134 4.75 -8.02 -23.35
CA VAL A 134 4.06 -9.10 -24.07
C VAL A 134 4.43 -9.11 -25.55
N ARG A 135 4.37 -7.95 -26.22
CA ARG A 135 4.50 -7.83 -27.68
C ARG A 135 5.95 -7.86 -28.15
N SER A 136 6.86 -7.25 -27.39
CA SER A 136 8.23 -6.96 -27.84
C SER A 136 9.31 -7.53 -26.91
N GLY A 137 8.94 -8.20 -25.82
CA GLY A 137 9.89 -8.78 -24.88
C GLY A 137 10.70 -7.76 -24.07
N ILE A 138 10.33 -6.46 -24.14
CA ILE A 138 10.99 -5.40 -23.38
C ILE A 138 10.63 -5.59 -21.91
N LEU A 139 11.65 -5.72 -21.05
CA LEU A 139 11.40 -5.92 -19.63
C LEU A 139 10.79 -4.65 -19.01
N PRO A 140 9.73 -4.78 -18.19
CA PRO A 140 9.23 -3.68 -17.40
C PRO A 140 10.20 -3.36 -16.26
N PRO A 141 10.02 -2.23 -15.55
CA PRO A 141 10.78 -1.93 -14.35
C PRO A 141 10.83 -3.13 -13.37
N PRO A 142 11.96 -3.35 -12.68
CA PRO A 142 12.05 -4.41 -11.68
C PRO A 142 11.04 -4.19 -10.57
N SER A 143 10.65 -5.26 -9.88
CA SER A 143 9.75 -5.19 -8.72
C SER A 143 10.28 -4.21 -7.67
N SER A 144 9.38 -3.46 -7.05
CA SER A 144 9.69 -2.47 -6.00
C SER A 144 8.61 -2.58 -4.93
N TYR A 145 8.99 -3.09 -3.76
CA TYR A 145 8.11 -3.43 -2.64
C TYR A 145 8.95 -3.59 -1.37
N PRO A 146 8.37 -3.33 -0.18
CA PRO A 146 9.06 -3.43 1.10
C PRO A 146 9.51 -4.87 1.40
N ARG A 147 10.67 -5.03 2.03
CA ARG A 147 11.29 -6.32 2.32
C ARG A 147 11.66 -6.48 3.78
N ILE A 148 11.61 -7.73 4.25
CA ILE A 148 12.05 -8.10 5.60
C ILE A 148 13.57 -7.88 5.69
N ALA A 149 14.33 -8.36 4.70
CA ALA A 149 15.79 -8.27 4.68
C ALA A 149 16.32 -6.83 4.77
N ASP A 150 15.59 -5.87 4.21
CA ASP A 150 15.97 -4.45 4.18
C ASP A 150 15.41 -3.66 5.40
N GLY A 151 14.64 -4.33 6.27
CA GLY A 151 13.94 -3.71 7.40
C GLY A 151 12.92 -2.67 6.96
N THR A 152 12.39 -2.79 5.73
CA THR A 152 11.33 -1.93 5.18
C THR A 152 9.96 -2.59 5.24
N LEU A 153 9.88 -3.89 5.52
CA LEU A 153 8.66 -4.60 5.90
C LEU A 153 8.81 -5.13 7.34
N VAL A 154 7.88 -4.79 8.23
CA VAL A 154 8.00 -5.11 9.67
C VAL A 154 6.69 -5.61 10.27
N PRO A 155 6.72 -6.41 11.35
CA PRO A 155 5.53 -6.67 12.16
C PRO A 155 4.91 -5.37 12.68
N VAL A 156 3.58 -5.33 12.80
CA VAL A 156 2.83 -4.14 13.28
C VAL A 156 3.37 -3.59 14.59
N GLN A 157 3.83 -4.45 15.51
CA GLN A 157 4.40 -4.06 16.80
C GLN A 157 5.74 -3.31 16.67
N GLN A 158 6.46 -3.47 15.55
CA GLN A 158 7.72 -2.80 15.24
C GLN A 158 7.53 -1.59 14.31
N TYR A 159 6.30 -1.31 13.88
CA TYR A 159 6.00 -0.15 13.04
C TYR A 159 6.27 1.16 13.81
N ALA A 160 7.20 1.96 13.30
CA ALA A 160 7.84 3.07 14.01
C ALA A 160 7.31 4.44 13.57
N PHE A 161 5.98 4.59 13.48
CA PHE A 161 5.35 5.86 13.15
C PHE A 161 5.69 6.96 14.18
N PRO A 162 6.07 8.18 13.74
CA PRO A 162 6.40 9.27 14.65
C PRO A 162 5.18 9.68 15.50
N VAL A 163 5.43 10.16 16.71
CA VAL A 163 4.38 10.68 17.59
C VAL A 163 3.94 12.05 17.09
N VAL A 164 2.97 12.08 16.16
CA VAL A 164 2.43 13.33 15.60
C VAL A 164 1.27 13.82 16.49
N PRO A 165 1.29 15.08 16.97
CA PRO A 165 0.22 15.63 17.79
C PRO A 165 -1.15 15.55 17.10
N GLY A 166 -2.16 15.03 17.81
CA GLY A 166 -3.53 14.91 17.29
C GLY A 166 -3.76 13.74 16.33
N VAL A 167 -2.78 12.86 16.16
CA VAL A 167 -2.89 11.66 15.31
C VAL A 167 -2.85 10.41 16.19
N ASN A 168 -3.93 9.63 16.16
CA ASN A 168 -4.01 8.34 16.84
C ASN A 168 -3.44 7.24 15.93
N LYS A 169 -2.68 6.29 16.51
CA LYS A 169 -2.07 5.18 15.77
C LYS A 169 -2.97 3.93 15.82
N PRO A 170 -3.12 3.16 14.73
CA PRO A 170 -3.80 1.87 14.75
C PRO A 170 -3.05 0.88 15.64
N HIS A 171 -3.81 0.04 16.35
CA HIS A 171 -3.28 -1.03 17.18
C HIS A 171 -3.28 -2.39 16.47
N GLU A 172 -3.98 -2.49 15.33
CA GLU A 172 -4.10 -3.72 14.54
C GLU A 172 -4.19 -3.43 13.03
N ALA A 173 -3.93 -4.48 12.25
CA ALA A 173 -4.12 -4.56 10.81
C ALA A 173 -4.86 -5.88 10.49
N ASN A 174 -5.45 -5.98 9.30
CA ASN A 174 -6.27 -7.13 8.94
C ASN A 174 -5.40 -8.39 8.81
N ALA A 175 -5.87 -9.48 9.42
CA ALA A 175 -5.22 -10.78 9.34
C ALA A 175 -6.02 -11.76 8.47
N ALA A 176 -5.30 -12.62 7.75
CA ALA A 176 -5.86 -13.81 7.14
C ALA A 176 -5.75 -14.98 8.12
N TYR A 177 -6.59 -16.00 7.91
CA TYR A 177 -6.66 -17.17 8.77
C TYR A 177 -6.56 -18.44 7.95
N ARG A 178 -6.02 -19.50 8.55
CA ARG A 178 -6.10 -20.85 7.98
C ARG A 178 -7.52 -21.37 8.13
N LEU A 179 -8.29 -21.37 7.05
CA LEU A 179 -9.71 -21.74 7.07
C LEU A 179 -9.92 -23.15 6.50
N ASP A 180 -10.54 -24.03 7.29
CA ASP A 180 -10.98 -25.37 6.86
C ASP A 180 -12.47 -25.36 6.52
N PHE A 181 -12.77 -25.42 5.22
CA PHE A 181 -14.12 -25.53 4.65
C PHE A 181 -14.58 -26.98 4.42
N GLY A 182 -13.79 -27.96 4.85
CA GLY A 182 -14.02 -29.39 4.71
C GLY A 182 -13.24 -30.04 3.55
N PRO A 183 -13.27 -31.39 3.48
CA PRO A 183 -12.36 -32.18 2.64
C PRO A 183 -12.53 -31.97 1.13
N ASN A 184 -13.69 -31.46 0.69
CA ASN A 184 -13.99 -31.24 -0.72
C ASN A 184 -13.78 -29.79 -1.17
N TRP A 185 -13.15 -28.95 -0.34
CA TRP A 185 -12.89 -27.53 -0.62
C TRP A 185 -12.19 -27.31 -1.97
N ARG A 186 -11.15 -28.10 -2.27
CA ARG A 186 -10.39 -27.99 -3.54
C ARG A 186 -11.22 -28.35 -4.79
N ASN A 187 -12.37 -29.00 -4.62
CA ASN A 187 -13.33 -29.26 -5.69
C ASN A 187 -14.44 -28.18 -5.75
N GLY A 188 -14.29 -27.09 -4.99
CA GLY A 188 -15.26 -25.99 -4.91
C GLY A 188 -16.46 -26.26 -3.99
N ILE A 189 -16.41 -27.29 -3.14
CA ILE A 189 -17.52 -27.68 -2.26
C ILE A 189 -17.22 -27.29 -0.81
N LEU A 190 -18.01 -26.37 -0.25
CA LEU A 190 -17.94 -25.95 1.16
C LEU A 190 -18.87 -26.81 2.02
N SER A 191 -18.35 -27.92 2.56
CA SER A 191 -19.13 -28.85 3.40
C SER A 191 -19.14 -28.49 4.88
N VAL A 192 -18.28 -27.56 5.33
CA VAL A 192 -18.23 -27.05 6.71
C VAL A 192 -18.47 -25.54 6.69
N GLN A 193 -19.57 -25.09 7.31
CA GLN A 193 -19.94 -23.67 7.41
C GLN A 193 -20.57 -23.38 8.79
N PRO A 194 -20.07 -22.40 9.57
CA PRO A 194 -18.86 -21.59 9.31
C PRO A 194 -17.59 -22.48 9.26
N PRO A 195 -16.51 -22.04 8.57
CA PRO A 195 -15.27 -22.83 8.50
C PRO A 195 -14.67 -23.02 9.89
N LYS A 196 -13.87 -24.06 10.06
CA LYS A 196 -12.99 -24.12 11.24
C LYS A 196 -11.86 -23.11 11.04
N VAL A 197 -11.67 -22.27 12.04
CA VAL A 197 -10.66 -21.20 12.01
C VAL A 197 -9.41 -21.69 12.73
N GLY A 198 -8.32 -21.81 11.99
CA GLY A 198 -6.98 -22.08 12.50
C GLY A 198 -6.23 -20.81 12.86
N GLU A 199 -4.92 -20.95 13.07
CA GLU A 199 -4.04 -19.84 13.40
C GLU A 199 -4.02 -18.77 12.31
N ALA A 200 -3.95 -17.50 12.74
CA ALA A 200 -3.78 -16.36 11.85
C ALA A 200 -2.42 -16.43 11.13
N PHE A 201 -2.38 -15.93 9.90
CA PHE A 201 -1.12 -15.60 9.24
C PHE A 201 -0.53 -14.32 9.85
N PRO A 202 0.81 -14.18 9.87
CA PRO A 202 1.45 -12.97 10.38
C PRO A 202 1.08 -11.76 9.53
N VAL A 203 0.95 -10.61 10.18
CA VAL A 203 0.67 -9.34 9.51
C VAL A 203 1.91 -8.46 9.58
N LEU A 204 2.39 -8.05 8.40
CA LEU A 204 3.56 -7.20 8.24
C LEU A 204 3.15 -5.97 7.42
N VAL A 205 3.69 -4.81 7.81
CA VAL A 205 3.36 -3.50 7.22
C VAL A 205 4.64 -2.77 6.79
N PRO A 206 4.58 -1.92 5.76
CA PRO A 206 5.72 -1.12 5.33
C PRO A 206 6.18 -0.19 6.47
N GLN A 207 7.49 -0.14 6.70
CA GLN A 207 8.10 0.73 7.69
C GLN A 207 8.21 2.16 7.15
N VAL A 208 8.09 3.12 8.05
CA VAL A 208 8.14 4.56 7.74
C VAL A 208 9.45 5.20 8.14
N ASP A 209 9.72 6.37 7.54
CA ASP A 209 10.80 7.26 7.91
C ASP A 209 10.41 8.17 9.08
N ALA A 210 11.27 9.15 9.39
CA ALA A 210 11.05 10.11 10.46
C ALA A 210 9.84 11.03 10.22
N ASP A 211 9.37 11.11 8.98
CA ASP A 211 8.22 11.89 8.57
C ASP A 211 6.94 11.06 8.56
N GLY A 212 7.02 9.75 8.84
CA GLY A 212 5.87 8.86 8.80
C GLY A 212 5.48 8.43 7.38
N ASN A 213 6.31 8.70 6.37
CA ASN A 213 6.13 8.23 4.99
C ASN A 213 6.91 6.93 4.77
N GLU A 214 6.41 6.02 3.94
CA GLU A 214 7.02 4.69 3.83
C GLU A 214 8.38 4.71 3.10
N ARG A 215 9.25 3.80 3.53
CA ARG A 215 10.67 3.76 3.14
C ARG A 215 10.97 2.99 1.85
N ASP A 216 9.97 2.33 1.26
CA ASP A 216 10.12 1.50 0.07
C ASP A 216 8.97 1.73 -0.92
N GLY A 217 9.01 1.04 -2.05
CA GLY A 217 8.01 1.12 -3.12
C GLY A 217 8.31 2.21 -4.15
N VAL A 218 7.36 2.31 -5.09
CA VAL A 218 7.32 3.31 -6.14
C VAL A 218 6.67 4.57 -5.57
N ARG A 219 7.42 5.66 -5.57
CA ARG A 219 7.04 6.91 -4.91
C ARG A 219 6.61 7.97 -5.90
N LEU A 220 5.45 8.56 -5.67
CA LEU A 220 5.11 9.82 -6.32
C LEU A 220 6.04 10.96 -5.83
N PRO A 221 6.12 12.07 -6.59
CA PRO A 221 6.85 13.26 -6.16
C PRO A 221 6.39 13.79 -4.79
N GLU A 222 5.11 13.63 -4.43
CA GLU A 222 4.54 13.99 -3.13
C GLU A 222 5.15 13.21 -1.95
N ILE A 223 5.69 12.02 -2.21
CA ILE A 223 6.43 11.23 -1.21
C ILE A 223 7.92 11.57 -1.24
N THR A 224 8.48 11.79 -2.44
CA THR A 224 9.91 12.10 -2.62
C THR A 224 10.27 13.51 -2.16
N VAL A 225 9.32 14.45 -2.28
CA VAL A 225 9.44 15.87 -1.95
C VAL A 225 8.24 16.26 -1.08
N PRO A 226 8.13 15.73 0.15
CA PRO A 226 6.88 15.75 0.90
C PRO A 226 6.55 17.09 1.55
N LEU A 227 5.26 17.43 1.50
CA LEU A 227 4.62 18.51 2.26
C LEU A 227 3.69 17.98 3.36
N ALA A 228 3.47 16.67 3.40
CA ALA A 228 2.61 15.97 4.34
C ALA A 228 3.12 14.55 4.60
N THR A 229 2.57 13.94 5.64
CA THR A 229 2.60 12.48 5.82
C THR A 229 1.39 11.87 5.14
N TYR A 230 1.62 10.81 4.37
CA TYR A 230 0.60 9.96 3.77
C TYR A 230 0.62 8.62 4.51
N ALA A 231 -0.12 8.53 5.60
CA ALA A 231 -0.13 7.33 6.45
C ALA A 231 -1.11 6.31 5.90
N SER A 232 -0.67 5.06 5.75
CA SER A 232 -1.36 3.93 5.07
C SER A 232 -2.60 3.37 5.78
N TRP A 233 -3.26 4.22 6.55
CA TRP A 233 -4.41 3.94 7.39
C TRP A 233 -5.08 5.26 7.76
N ASN A 234 -6.39 5.23 7.99
CA ASN A 234 -7.13 6.29 8.66
C ASN A 234 -8.02 5.64 9.72
N LEU A 235 -8.09 6.23 10.92
CA LEU A 235 -8.98 5.73 11.98
C LEU A 235 -10.35 6.36 11.87
N ARG A 236 -11.39 5.63 12.27
CA ARG A 236 -12.77 6.11 12.22
C ARG A 236 -12.94 7.36 13.08
N ASP A 237 -13.68 8.34 12.58
CA ASP A 237 -14.04 9.50 13.38
C ASP A 237 -14.91 9.07 14.59
N PRO A 238 -14.67 9.59 15.80
CA PRO A 238 -15.45 9.23 16.98
C PRO A 238 -16.97 9.39 16.81
N SER A 239 -17.41 10.31 15.95
CA SER A 239 -18.83 10.53 15.67
C SER A 239 -19.54 9.37 14.97
N ILE A 240 -18.80 8.48 14.29
CA ILE A 240 -19.32 7.29 13.61
C ILE A 240 -19.01 5.98 14.36
N GLY A 241 -18.51 6.07 15.60
CA GLY A 241 -18.24 4.93 16.48
C GLY A 241 -16.99 4.11 16.13
N ALA A 242 -16.52 3.32 17.10
CA ALA A 242 -15.29 2.51 17.04
C ALA A 242 -14.04 3.31 16.60
N PRO A 243 -13.67 4.41 17.31
CA PRO A 243 -12.61 5.34 16.88
C PRO A 243 -11.20 4.75 16.89
N ASP A 244 -11.02 3.59 17.47
CA ASP A 244 -9.77 2.82 17.48
C ASP A 244 -9.64 1.87 16.28
N GLN A 245 -10.71 1.72 15.50
CA GLN A 245 -10.77 0.92 14.28
C GLN A 245 -10.43 1.74 13.04
N ARG A 246 -9.87 1.09 12.03
CA ARG A 246 -9.55 1.72 10.75
C ARG A 246 -10.80 1.91 9.89
N VAL A 247 -10.86 3.02 9.17
CA VAL A 247 -11.77 3.19 8.04
C VAL A 247 -11.34 2.21 6.94
N SER A 248 -12.31 1.63 6.24
CA SER A 248 -11.98 0.78 5.10
C SER A 248 -11.49 1.66 3.95
N PHE A 249 -10.48 1.19 3.23
CA PHE A 249 -9.96 1.77 1.98
C PHE A 249 -9.22 3.10 2.08
N GLU A 250 -9.32 3.81 3.21
CA GLU A 250 -8.74 5.15 3.38
C GLU A 250 -7.39 5.16 4.06
N ASP A 251 -6.51 5.98 3.51
CA ASP A 251 -5.27 6.42 4.12
C ASP A 251 -5.45 7.86 4.63
N SER A 252 -4.49 8.34 5.40
CA SER A 252 -4.53 9.68 5.99
C SER A 252 -3.60 10.64 5.28
N TYR A 253 -4.09 11.82 4.94
CA TYR A 253 -3.28 13.01 4.65
C TYR A 253 -3.09 13.83 5.94
N ILE A 254 -1.84 13.97 6.39
CA ILE A 254 -1.49 14.69 7.63
C ILE A 254 -0.46 15.78 7.30
N PRO A 255 -0.86 17.06 7.17
CA PRO A 255 0.03 18.12 6.72
C PRO A 255 1.21 18.31 7.67
N PHE A 256 2.36 18.72 7.13
CA PHE A 256 3.47 19.18 7.95
C PHE A 256 3.15 20.56 8.56
N PRO A 257 3.78 20.91 9.69
CA PRO A 257 3.75 22.29 10.16
C PRO A 257 4.30 23.22 9.07
N LYS A 258 3.71 24.40 8.90
CA LYS A 258 4.14 25.37 7.89
C LYS A 258 5.48 26.00 8.27
N THR A 259 5.62 26.35 9.55
CA THR A 259 6.78 27.09 10.09
C THR A 259 7.44 26.38 11.26
N ALA A 260 8.69 26.73 11.54
CA ALA A 260 9.42 26.22 12.70
C ALA A 260 8.72 26.59 14.02
N ALA A 261 8.12 27.79 14.09
CA ALA A 261 7.37 28.24 15.25
C ALA A 261 6.08 27.42 15.47
N GLN A 262 5.37 27.07 14.39
CA GLN A 262 4.19 26.19 14.48
C GLN A 262 4.60 24.80 14.98
N ARG A 263 5.65 24.22 14.40
CA ARG A 263 6.22 22.93 14.79
C ARG A 263 6.56 22.88 16.28
N GLN A 264 7.30 23.89 16.78
CA GLN A 264 7.68 23.98 18.19
C GLN A 264 6.46 24.10 19.12
N ARG A 265 5.44 24.88 18.70
CA ARG A 265 4.22 25.07 19.50
C ARG A 265 3.38 23.80 19.59
N SER A 266 3.25 23.05 18.50
CA SER A 266 2.50 21.79 18.49
C SER A 266 3.28 20.63 19.11
N GLY A 267 4.62 20.72 19.14
CA GLY A 267 5.49 19.60 19.53
C GLY A 267 5.62 18.56 18.42
N ASP A 268 5.37 18.93 17.16
CA ASP A 268 5.49 18.02 16.02
C ASP A 268 6.97 17.66 15.77
N PRO A 269 7.35 16.37 15.78
CA PRO A 269 8.73 15.98 15.56
C PRO A 269 9.20 16.25 14.12
N ARG A 270 8.28 16.25 13.15
CA ARG A 270 8.57 16.38 11.72
C ARG A 270 9.03 17.79 11.40
N ARG A 271 9.99 17.94 10.49
CA ARG A 271 10.43 19.27 10.02
C ARG A 271 9.27 19.98 9.35
N SER A 272 9.14 21.28 9.63
CA SER A 272 8.17 22.14 8.96
C SER A 272 8.53 22.37 7.49
N ILE A 273 7.58 22.87 6.70
CA ILE A 273 7.77 23.21 5.29
C ILE A 273 8.90 24.25 5.13
N GLU A 274 8.86 25.32 5.94
CA GLU A 274 9.90 26.38 5.97
C GLU A 274 11.29 25.82 6.30
N GLU A 275 11.38 24.83 7.19
CA GLU A 275 12.66 24.19 7.49
C GLU A 275 13.15 23.31 6.35
N ARG A 276 12.28 22.79 5.47
CA ARG A 276 12.61 21.84 4.40
C ARG A 276 12.99 22.51 3.09
N TYR A 277 12.27 23.57 2.73
CA TYR A 277 12.36 24.24 1.44
C TYR A 277 12.57 25.73 1.68
N GLY A 278 13.66 26.27 1.14
CA GLY A 278 13.99 27.70 1.25
C GLY A 278 13.05 28.59 0.45
N SER A 279 12.40 28.07 -0.60
CA SER A 279 11.39 28.79 -1.38
C SER A 279 10.47 27.86 -2.18
N ARG A 280 9.40 28.43 -2.75
CA ARG A 280 8.53 27.74 -3.71
C ARG A 280 9.32 27.25 -4.92
N GLU A 281 10.22 28.07 -5.45
CA GLU A 281 11.04 27.73 -6.61
C GLU A 281 11.94 26.53 -6.32
N GLU A 282 12.54 26.48 -5.13
CA GLU A 282 13.35 25.32 -4.73
C GLU A 282 12.51 24.04 -4.66
N TYR A 283 11.32 24.11 -4.06
CA TYR A 283 10.40 22.99 -4.03
C TYR A 283 10.04 22.50 -5.44
N ILE A 284 9.65 23.41 -6.34
CA ILE A 284 9.26 23.06 -7.72
C ILE A 284 10.43 22.47 -8.50
N ILE A 285 11.67 22.94 -8.30
CA ILE A 285 12.85 22.33 -8.92
C ILE A 285 13.03 20.88 -8.47
N ARG A 286 12.92 20.61 -7.16
CA ARG A 286 13.04 19.26 -6.60
C ARG A 286 11.90 18.35 -7.06
N TYR A 287 10.67 18.87 -7.07
CA TYR A 287 9.49 18.15 -7.52
C TYR A 287 9.61 17.80 -9.02
N THR A 288 10.05 18.75 -9.84
CA THR A 288 10.29 18.53 -11.29
C THR A 288 11.30 17.43 -11.52
N LYS A 289 12.40 17.43 -10.77
CA LYS A 289 13.39 16.36 -10.84
C LYS A 289 12.77 15.00 -10.50
N ALA A 290 11.94 14.91 -9.46
CA ALA A 290 11.29 13.66 -9.08
C ALA A 290 10.35 13.14 -10.20
N VAL A 291 9.62 14.04 -10.87
CA VAL A 291 8.80 13.70 -12.05
C VAL A 291 9.66 13.17 -13.19
N ASP A 292 10.74 13.87 -13.53
CA ASP A 292 11.63 13.49 -14.63
C ASP A 292 12.31 12.12 -14.36
N ASP A 293 12.69 11.86 -13.11
CA ASP A 293 13.25 10.57 -12.69
C ASP A 293 12.22 9.43 -12.85
N LEU A 294 10.94 9.66 -12.53
CA LEU A 294 9.88 8.65 -12.73
C LEU A 294 9.61 8.35 -14.21
N ILE A 295 9.70 9.36 -15.08
CA ILE A 295 9.59 9.18 -16.53
C ILE A 295 10.76 8.34 -17.04
N GLN A 296 11.99 8.66 -16.62
CA GLN A 296 13.19 7.93 -17.01
C GLN A 296 13.14 6.47 -16.55
N GLN A 297 12.55 6.21 -15.39
CA GLN A 297 12.37 4.88 -14.83
C GLN A 297 11.15 4.13 -15.37
N HIS A 298 10.38 4.74 -16.30
CA HIS A 298 9.15 4.18 -16.88
C HIS A 298 8.03 3.92 -15.86
N TRP A 299 7.99 4.68 -14.78
CA TRP A 299 6.91 4.63 -13.80
C TRP A 299 5.73 5.53 -14.16
N ILE A 300 5.96 6.63 -14.88
CA ILE A 300 4.91 7.47 -15.47
C ILE A 300 5.23 7.75 -16.93
N LEU A 301 4.22 8.11 -17.74
CA LEU A 301 4.43 8.43 -19.14
C LEU A 301 4.96 9.86 -19.32
N PRO A 302 5.79 10.14 -20.34
CA PRO A 302 6.24 11.51 -20.64
C PRO A 302 5.08 12.51 -20.82
N GLU A 303 3.95 12.04 -21.35
CA GLU A 303 2.73 12.84 -21.57
C GLU A 303 2.06 13.29 -20.27
N ASP A 304 2.27 12.58 -19.16
CA ASP A 304 1.70 12.90 -17.86
C ASP A 304 2.43 14.04 -17.15
N ARG A 305 3.65 14.36 -17.60
CA ARG A 305 4.58 15.28 -16.94
C ARG A 305 3.92 16.60 -16.54
N GLU A 306 3.29 17.29 -17.48
CA GLU A 306 2.71 18.62 -17.24
C GLU A 306 1.56 18.57 -16.22
N ALA A 307 0.75 17.51 -16.25
CA ALA A 307 -0.35 17.34 -15.31
C ALA A 307 0.16 17.05 -13.88
N VAL A 308 1.25 16.30 -13.75
CA VAL A 308 1.89 16.01 -12.45
C VAL A 308 2.58 17.28 -11.91
N LEU A 309 3.27 18.06 -12.74
CA LEU A 309 3.87 19.33 -12.31
C LEU A 309 2.81 20.35 -11.86
N ALA A 310 1.71 20.46 -12.59
CA ALA A 310 0.60 21.32 -12.20
C ALA A 310 0.00 20.90 -10.85
N ARG A 311 -0.03 19.60 -10.53
CA ARG A 311 -0.41 19.13 -9.19
C ARG A 311 0.60 19.60 -8.14
N GLY A 312 1.90 19.46 -8.37
CA GLY A 312 2.94 19.92 -7.43
C GLY A 312 2.81 21.41 -7.08
N GLU A 313 2.46 22.26 -8.04
CA GLU A 313 2.17 23.68 -7.75
C GLU A 313 0.97 23.86 -6.82
N GLN A 314 -0.12 23.12 -7.06
CA GLN A 314 -1.31 23.16 -6.20
C GLN A 314 -1.02 22.63 -4.80
N GLU A 315 -0.19 21.58 -4.69
CA GLU A 315 0.26 21.01 -3.40
C GLU A 315 0.97 22.05 -2.56
N TRP A 316 1.92 22.79 -3.16
CA TRP A 316 2.62 23.88 -2.48
C TRP A 316 1.65 24.96 -1.99
N ASP A 317 0.78 25.42 -2.88
CA ASP A 317 -0.16 26.49 -2.57
C ASP A 317 -1.13 26.06 -1.45
N GLN A 318 -1.62 24.82 -1.48
CA GLN A 318 -2.49 24.27 -0.44
C GLN A 318 -1.77 24.13 0.91
N ALA A 319 -0.50 23.71 0.90
CA ALA A 319 0.25 23.46 2.12
C ALA A 319 0.75 24.76 2.79
N THR A 320 0.89 25.85 2.02
CA THR A 320 1.49 27.11 2.51
C THR A 320 0.51 28.28 2.68
N GLN A 321 -0.70 28.19 2.13
CA GLN A 321 -1.78 29.17 2.33
C GLN A 321 -2.19 29.37 3.78
#